data_AF-A0A117E0C5-F1
#
_entry.id   AF-A0A117E0C5-F1
#
_cell.length_a   1.000
_cell.length_b   1.000
_cell.length_c   1.000
_cell.angle_alpha   90.00
_cell.angle_beta   90.00
_cell.angle_gamma   90.00
#
_symmetry.space_group_name_H-M   'P 1'
#
loop_
_entity.id
_entity.type
_entity.pdbx_description
1 polymer ?
#
loop_
_entity_poly.entity_id
_entity_poly.type
_entity_poly.pdbx_seq_one_letter_code
_entity_poly.pdbx_strand_id
1 'polypeptide(L)'
;MLESNDHQVRRHAIKTIARAICERRENRYQHKDLDNLHIQCLPMPLSADGGPLFEPEFFWPYDKSLPDPDEEIEFSPSSPQEVLDPMDEAHILSDYFGEYISCATLFHKFDWQHNPRQPSDFPCSLCELDIDNPIEWCVGGITGIPGGPRMKCFLLESVDADDEQITRGEILCMCRIMITCLRSRKYSANKVSPVLLISFVGPRHARILLGHHDGTNLVIRQSKRFAFWEQNIPELKILLRWWCSSAVGDTINGVGVFLVWVGVIKELGGLMAFNVARVLVRLLDTIMTTYHDLMPLTMDWSCTLIAHLAWLLPKRPAFTLSIGCGSGLLEALILHNHPNVQTTGIEVSTSVNRYLAEEDFDMVSGTWDLYARAPQAAAWMFVYPREPKLVSKYIEMYGDGPESSVQMIVWLGPRADWADYEPCFRNSSFSDVCIPEDVGMMEFEMLAVMRRR
;
A
#
# COMPACT_ATOMS: atom_id res chain seq x y z
N MET A 1 -6.00 18.27 12.10
CA MET A 1 -7.16 18.26 11.20
C MET A 1 -8.40 17.84 11.97
N LEU A 2 -9.53 18.52 11.74
CA LEU A 2 -10.85 18.09 12.21
C LEU A 2 -11.26 16.82 11.44
N GLU A 3 -11.84 15.85 12.15
CA GLU A 3 -12.36 14.63 11.55
C GLU A 3 -13.52 14.95 10.59
N SER A 4 -13.53 14.34 9.40
CA SER A 4 -14.64 14.53 8.46
C SER A 4 -15.91 13.82 8.96
N ASN A 5 -17.08 14.37 8.63
CA ASN A 5 -18.37 13.80 9.03
C ASN A 5 -18.52 12.34 8.54
N ASP A 6 -18.14 12.06 7.28
CA ASP A 6 -18.19 10.72 6.70
C ASP A 6 -17.33 9.71 7.47
N HIS A 7 -16.11 10.11 7.84
CA HIS A 7 -15.19 9.28 8.61
C HIS A 7 -15.76 8.96 10.00
N GLN A 8 -16.36 9.97 10.65
CA GLN A 8 -17.01 9.80 11.95
C GLN A 8 -18.23 8.88 11.87
N VAL A 9 -19.09 9.07 10.87
CA VAL A 9 -20.28 8.24 10.62
C VAL A 9 -19.88 6.79 10.38
N ARG A 10 -18.89 6.55 9.52
CA ARG A 10 -18.45 5.18 9.20
C ARG A 10 -17.85 4.47 10.41
N ARG A 11 -17.02 5.16 11.19
CA ARG A 11 -16.52 4.61 12.45
C ARG A 11 -17.64 4.31 13.45
N HIS A 12 -18.68 5.15 13.50
CA HIS A 12 -19.82 4.91 14.38
C HIS A 12 -20.64 3.69 13.94
N ALA A 13 -20.87 3.51 12.64
CA ALA A 13 -21.55 2.34 12.09
C ALA A 13 -20.82 1.04 12.49
N ILE A 14 -19.50 0.98 12.31
CA ILE A 14 -18.70 -0.20 12.69
C ILE A 14 -18.76 -0.45 14.21
N LYS A 15 -18.77 0.60 15.04
CA LYS A 15 -18.97 0.47 16.50
C LYS A 15 -20.33 -0.11 16.85
N THR A 16 -21.38 0.27 16.13
CA THR A 16 -22.74 -0.26 16.33
C THR A 16 -22.79 -1.74 15.98
N ILE A 17 -22.18 -2.14 14.86
CA ILE A 17 -22.06 -3.56 14.47
C ILE A 17 -21.30 -4.35 15.54
N ALA A 18 -20.13 -3.87 15.95
CA ALA A 18 -19.31 -4.52 16.98
C ALA A 18 -20.08 -4.68 18.30
N ARG A 19 -20.82 -3.65 18.73
CA ARG A 19 -21.65 -3.71 19.93
C ARG A 19 -22.77 -4.75 19.79
N ALA A 20 -23.47 -4.74 18.66
CA ALA A 20 -24.58 -5.68 18.42
C ALA A 20 -24.11 -7.14 18.42
N ILE A 21 -22.92 -7.42 17.89
CA ILE A 21 -22.29 -8.73 18.02
C ILE A 21 -21.89 -8.97 19.48
N CYS A 22 -21.21 -8.03 20.16
CA CYS A 22 -20.80 -8.20 21.54
C CYS A 22 -21.94 -8.55 22.51
N GLU A 23 -23.13 -7.97 22.31
CA GLU A 23 -24.34 -8.19 23.13
C GLU A 23 -25.01 -9.55 22.90
N ARG A 24 -24.68 -10.24 21.80
CA ARG A 24 -25.15 -11.58 21.47
C ARG A 24 -24.31 -12.65 22.18
N ARG A 25 -24.94 -13.78 22.50
CA ARG A 25 -24.28 -14.93 23.16
C ARG A 25 -23.71 -15.92 22.14
N GLU A 26 -24.17 -15.85 20.91
CA GLU A 26 -23.77 -16.71 19.82
C GLU A 26 -22.29 -16.45 19.44
N ASN A 27 -21.56 -17.54 19.21
CA ASN A 27 -20.15 -17.52 18.81
C ASN A 27 -19.93 -17.77 17.31
N ARG A 28 -20.99 -18.15 16.59
CA ARG A 28 -21.02 -18.31 15.13
C ARG A 28 -22.38 -17.91 14.57
N TYR A 29 -22.38 -17.42 13.35
CA TYR A 29 -23.56 -16.85 12.70
C TYR A 29 -23.68 -17.41 11.29
N GLN A 30 -24.88 -17.84 10.93
CA GLN A 30 -25.22 -18.17 9.55
C GLN A 30 -25.22 -16.88 8.73
N HIS A 31 -24.68 -16.90 7.51
CA HIS A 31 -24.57 -15.69 6.68
C HIS A 31 -25.91 -14.95 6.49
N LYS A 32 -27.01 -15.71 6.32
CA LYS A 32 -28.36 -15.15 6.15
C LYS A 32 -28.92 -14.43 7.38
N ASP A 33 -28.40 -14.70 8.57
CA ASP A 33 -28.90 -14.12 9.83
C ASP A 33 -28.24 -12.76 10.14
N LEU A 34 -27.27 -12.35 9.31
CA LEU A 34 -26.44 -11.16 9.49
C LEU A 34 -26.92 -9.93 8.72
N ASP A 35 -27.84 -10.09 7.76
CA ASP A 35 -28.39 -8.99 6.96
C ASP A 35 -29.00 -7.89 7.86
N ASN A 36 -29.67 -8.29 8.94
CA ASN A 36 -30.28 -7.38 9.91
C ASN A 36 -29.27 -6.59 10.75
N LEU A 37 -27.99 -6.96 10.71
CA LEU A 37 -26.90 -6.29 11.41
C LEU A 37 -26.03 -5.42 10.48
N HIS A 38 -26.44 -5.23 9.22
CA HIS A 38 -25.63 -4.54 8.22
C HIS A 38 -24.26 -5.21 8.01
N ILE A 39 -24.23 -6.54 8.08
CA ILE A 39 -23.06 -7.35 7.74
C ILE A 39 -23.43 -8.15 6.50
N GLN A 40 -22.63 -8.05 5.45
CA GLN A 40 -22.83 -8.76 4.20
C GLN A 40 -21.67 -9.73 3.97
N CYS A 41 -21.96 -11.02 4.05
CA CYS A 41 -21.01 -12.07 3.68
C CYS A 41 -21.11 -12.35 2.17
N LEU A 42 -19.98 -12.32 1.48
CA LEU A 42 -19.87 -12.59 0.05
C LEU A 42 -18.91 -13.75 -0.18
N PRO A 43 -19.09 -14.57 -1.24
CA PRO A 43 -18.12 -15.59 -1.58
C PRO A 43 -16.81 -14.95 -2.07
N MET A 44 -15.70 -15.62 -1.77
CA MET A 44 -14.36 -15.33 -2.27
C MET A 44 -13.89 -16.51 -3.15
N PRO A 45 -14.39 -16.63 -4.39
CA PRO A 45 -13.99 -17.72 -5.27
C PRO A 45 -12.52 -17.54 -5.68
N LEU A 46 -11.75 -18.62 -5.56
CA LEU A 46 -10.33 -18.66 -5.90
C LEU A 46 -10.06 -19.69 -6.99
N SER A 47 -9.08 -19.42 -7.85
CA SER A 47 -8.51 -20.40 -8.76
C SER A 47 -7.70 -21.45 -8.00
N ALA A 48 -7.27 -22.51 -8.69
CA ALA A 48 -6.50 -23.60 -8.08
C ALA A 48 -5.16 -23.15 -7.47
N ASP A 49 -4.57 -22.08 -8.00
CA ASP A 49 -3.33 -21.45 -7.53
C ASP A 49 -3.55 -20.30 -6.51
N GLY A 50 -4.81 -20.06 -6.13
CA GLY A 50 -5.19 -19.05 -5.14
C GLY A 50 -5.42 -17.64 -5.70
N GLY A 51 -5.43 -17.47 -7.02
CA GLY A 51 -5.78 -16.21 -7.68
C GLY A 51 -7.28 -15.86 -7.51
N PRO A 52 -7.65 -14.57 -7.54
CA PRO A 52 -9.01 -14.15 -7.30
C PRO A 52 -9.87 -14.35 -8.56
N LEU A 53 -11.03 -15.02 -8.42
CA LEU A 53 -12.06 -15.11 -9.47
C LEU A 53 -13.14 -14.03 -9.28
N PHE A 54 -12.78 -12.96 -8.59
CA PHE A 54 -13.56 -11.77 -8.30
C PHE A 54 -12.64 -10.57 -8.44
N GLU A 55 -13.20 -9.37 -8.52
CA GLU A 55 -12.39 -8.17 -8.56
C GLU A 55 -11.88 -7.77 -7.15
N PRO A 56 -10.57 -7.75 -6.91
CA PRO A 56 -10.05 -7.39 -5.59
C PRO A 56 -10.13 -5.89 -5.34
N GLU A 57 -10.71 -5.52 -4.21
CA GLU A 57 -11.00 -4.11 -3.91
C GLU A 57 -9.84 -3.41 -3.19
N PHE A 58 -9.23 -4.10 -2.22
CA PHE A 58 -8.23 -3.50 -1.33
C PHE A 58 -6.95 -4.30 -1.14
N PHE A 59 -6.96 -5.58 -1.51
CA PHE A 59 -5.84 -6.50 -1.38
C PHE A 59 -5.65 -7.23 -2.71
N TRP A 60 -4.46 -7.15 -3.28
CA TRP A 60 -4.11 -7.92 -4.47
C TRP A 60 -3.18 -9.06 -4.06
N PRO A 61 -3.55 -10.34 -4.28
CA PRO A 61 -2.72 -11.45 -3.86
C PRO A 61 -1.35 -11.37 -4.55
N TYR A 62 -0.31 -11.83 -3.85
CA TYR A 62 1.02 -11.94 -4.44
C TYR A 62 0.93 -12.78 -5.72
N ASP A 63 1.58 -12.37 -6.80
CA ASP A 63 1.40 -12.99 -8.12
C ASP A 63 2.56 -13.92 -8.52
N LYS A 64 3.75 -13.73 -7.94
CA LYS A 64 4.91 -14.57 -8.26
C LYS A 64 4.86 -15.95 -7.63
N SER A 65 5.80 -16.80 -8.05
CA SER A 65 6.01 -18.13 -7.47
C SER A 65 6.38 -18.05 -6.00
N LEU A 66 5.85 -18.99 -5.20
CA LEU A 66 6.11 -19.11 -3.77
C LEU A 66 6.96 -20.36 -3.48
N PRO A 67 7.91 -20.27 -2.53
CA PRO A 67 8.71 -21.43 -2.12
C PRO A 67 7.83 -22.46 -1.41
N ASP A 68 8.23 -23.72 -1.42
CA ASP A 68 7.67 -24.72 -0.49
C ASP A 68 8.15 -24.41 0.94
N PRO A 69 7.46 -24.91 1.99
CA PRO A 69 8.02 -24.91 3.33
C PRO A 69 9.38 -25.61 3.35
N ASP A 70 10.30 -25.10 4.19
CA ASP A 70 11.61 -25.73 4.37
C ASP A 70 11.43 -27.15 4.93
N GLU A 71 12.24 -28.11 4.45
CA GLU A 71 12.18 -29.51 4.87
C GLU A 71 12.46 -29.69 6.37
N GLU A 72 13.16 -28.73 6.99
CA GLU A 72 13.42 -28.73 8.44
C GLU A 72 12.20 -28.35 9.29
N ILE A 73 11.15 -27.77 8.69
CA ILE A 73 9.90 -27.42 9.40
C ILE A 73 9.02 -28.67 9.49
N GLU A 74 8.98 -29.27 10.68
CA GLU A 74 8.15 -30.44 10.94
C GLU A 74 6.67 -30.07 11.02
N PHE A 75 5.86 -30.64 10.14
CA PHE A 75 4.40 -30.53 10.22
C PHE A 75 3.86 -31.63 11.13
N SER A 76 3.21 -31.25 12.24
CA SER A 76 2.56 -32.21 13.15
C SER A 76 1.18 -32.61 12.61
N PRO A 77 1.00 -33.81 12.02
CA PRO A 77 -0.31 -34.25 11.52
C PRO A 77 -1.29 -34.49 12.69
N SER A 78 -2.58 -34.39 12.39
CA SER A 78 -3.67 -34.68 13.33
C SER A 78 -4.78 -35.47 12.62
N SER A 79 -5.72 -36.01 13.39
CA SER A 79 -6.85 -36.78 12.86
C SER A 79 -8.19 -36.11 13.19
N PRO A 80 -9.14 -36.07 12.24
CA PRO A 80 -10.52 -35.68 12.54
C PRO A 80 -11.22 -36.54 13.59
N GLN A 81 -10.67 -37.71 13.95
CA GLN A 81 -11.25 -38.61 14.97
C GLN A 81 -10.68 -38.38 16.38
N GLU A 82 -9.53 -37.71 16.49
CA GLU A 82 -8.80 -37.49 17.76
C GLU A 82 -8.70 -35.99 18.06
N VAL A 83 -9.78 -35.25 17.81
CA VAL A 83 -9.80 -33.79 17.88
C VAL A 83 -9.51 -33.34 19.31
N LEU A 84 -8.31 -32.75 19.49
CA LEU A 84 -7.91 -31.98 20.66
C LEU A 84 -8.70 -30.66 20.72
N ASP A 85 -8.46 -29.87 21.75
CA ASP A 85 -9.10 -28.56 21.88
C ASP A 85 -8.88 -27.70 20.60
N PRO A 86 -9.93 -27.12 20.00
CA PRO A 86 -9.80 -26.38 18.74
C PRO A 86 -8.82 -25.21 18.79
N MET A 87 -8.63 -24.59 19.97
CA MET A 87 -7.65 -23.52 20.16
C MET A 87 -6.23 -24.06 20.08
N ASP A 88 -5.96 -25.20 20.72
CA ASP A 88 -4.65 -25.87 20.63
C ASP A 88 -4.30 -26.22 19.17
N GLU A 89 -5.28 -26.73 18.41
CA GLU A 89 -5.07 -27.05 16.98
C GLU A 89 -4.88 -25.79 16.12
N ALA A 90 -5.56 -24.68 16.45
CA ALA A 90 -5.34 -23.39 15.81
C ALA A 90 -3.94 -22.85 16.09
N HIS A 91 -3.43 -23.00 17.32
CA HIS A 91 -2.06 -22.63 17.69
C HIS A 91 -1.03 -23.42 16.90
N ILE A 92 -1.13 -24.75 16.87
CA ILE A 92 -0.18 -25.60 16.14
C ILE A 92 -0.12 -25.21 14.66
N LEU A 93 -1.28 -24.98 14.03
CA LEU A 93 -1.33 -24.59 12.62
C LEU A 93 -0.80 -23.16 12.39
N SER A 94 -1.14 -22.21 13.28
CA SER A 94 -0.64 -20.83 13.23
C SER A 94 0.87 -20.77 13.38
N ASP A 95 1.44 -21.53 14.30
CA ASP A 95 2.88 -21.59 14.56
C ASP A 95 3.62 -22.16 13.35
N TYR A 96 3.14 -23.29 12.80
CA TYR A 96 3.68 -23.86 11.56
C TYR A 96 3.65 -22.86 10.40
N PHE A 97 2.53 -22.15 10.22
CA PHE A 97 2.42 -21.14 9.18
C PHE A 97 3.35 -19.94 9.42
N GLY A 98 3.54 -19.54 10.68
CA GLY A 98 4.52 -18.53 11.08
C GLY A 98 5.96 -18.92 10.78
N GLU A 99 6.33 -20.18 10.99
CA GLU A 99 7.62 -20.76 10.60
C GLU A 99 7.79 -20.81 9.09
N TYR A 100 6.73 -21.16 8.35
CA TYR A 100 6.76 -21.15 6.88
C TYR A 100 7.02 -19.74 6.34
N ILE A 101 6.31 -18.71 6.83
CA ILE A 101 6.57 -17.31 6.48
C ILE A 101 8.02 -16.94 6.84
N SER A 102 8.49 -17.46 7.97
CA SER A 102 9.81 -17.19 8.49
C SER A 102 10.92 -17.68 7.56
N CYS A 103 10.81 -18.92 7.09
CA CYS A 103 11.78 -19.48 6.16
C CYS A 103 11.66 -18.84 4.77
N ALA A 104 10.42 -18.61 4.30
CA ALA A 104 10.14 -17.94 3.03
C ALA A 104 10.78 -16.54 2.97
N THR A 105 10.82 -15.82 4.08
CA THR A 105 11.44 -14.48 4.15
C THR A 105 12.94 -14.48 4.35
N LEU A 106 13.51 -15.38 5.16
CA LEU A 106 14.95 -15.36 5.50
C LEU A 106 15.82 -16.03 4.45
N PHE A 107 15.42 -17.20 3.96
CA PHE A 107 16.31 -18.06 3.19
C PHE A 107 16.20 -17.84 1.68
N HIS A 108 15.00 -17.51 1.21
CA HIS A 108 14.74 -17.51 -0.23
C HIS A 108 14.92 -16.15 -0.94
N LYS A 109 15.28 -15.07 -0.21
CA LYS A 109 15.50 -13.71 -0.76
C LYS A 109 14.49 -13.32 -1.87
N PHE A 110 13.21 -13.63 -1.66
CA PHE A 110 12.18 -13.24 -2.60
C PHE A 110 11.95 -11.73 -2.52
N ASP A 111 11.70 -11.15 -3.68
CA ASP A 111 11.19 -9.79 -3.76
C ASP A 111 9.70 -9.78 -3.39
N TRP A 112 9.48 -9.71 -2.08
CA TRP A 112 8.17 -9.54 -1.47
C TRP A 112 7.72 -8.11 -1.70
N GLN A 113 6.56 -7.92 -2.33
CA GLN A 113 5.94 -6.60 -2.49
C GLN A 113 5.83 -5.86 -1.15
N HIS A 114 5.61 -6.61 -0.06
CA HIS A 114 5.65 -6.14 1.32
C HIS A 114 6.21 -7.25 2.21
N ASN A 115 7.13 -6.92 3.12
CA ASN A 115 7.70 -7.92 4.02
C ASN A 115 6.58 -8.49 4.92
N PRO A 116 6.26 -9.79 4.82
CA PRO A 116 5.13 -10.42 5.52
C PRO A 116 5.34 -10.51 7.04
N ARG A 117 6.53 -10.15 7.54
CA ARG A 117 6.85 -10.18 8.96
C ARG A 117 6.75 -8.84 9.68
N GLN A 118 6.35 -7.73 9.06
CA GLN A 118 6.35 -6.42 9.74
C GLN A 118 5.33 -6.39 10.89
N PRO A 119 5.72 -6.64 12.16
CA PRO A 119 4.77 -6.68 13.24
C PRO A 119 4.36 -5.24 13.52
N SER A 120 3.07 -5.00 13.67
CA SER A 120 2.57 -3.68 14.03
C SER A 120 2.16 -3.69 15.49
N ASP A 121 2.78 -2.84 16.32
CA ASP A 121 2.23 -2.53 17.64
C ASP A 121 0.82 -1.96 17.44
N PHE A 122 -0.20 -2.71 17.88
CA PHE A 122 -1.58 -2.36 17.60
C PHE A 122 -2.30 -1.93 18.88
N PRO A 123 -2.84 -0.69 18.95
CA PRO A 123 -3.28 -0.09 20.21
C PRO A 123 -4.72 -0.49 20.60
N CYS A 124 -5.05 -1.78 20.48
CA CYS A 124 -6.25 -2.35 21.09
C CYS A 124 -6.10 -3.85 21.37
N SER A 125 -6.86 -4.35 22.36
CA SER A 125 -6.98 -5.79 22.59
C SER A 125 -7.73 -6.45 21.43
N LEU A 126 -7.05 -7.40 20.79
CA LEU A 126 -7.59 -8.27 19.75
C LEU A 126 -7.73 -9.70 20.28
N CYS A 127 -8.42 -9.83 21.41
CA CYS A 127 -8.83 -11.11 21.96
C CYS A 127 -10.15 -11.01 22.72
N GLU A 128 -10.82 -12.14 22.89
CA GLU A 128 -11.89 -12.33 23.87
C GLU A 128 -11.62 -13.66 24.57
N LEU A 129 -11.55 -13.59 25.88
CA LEU A 129 -11.39 -14.73 26.77
C LEU A 129 -12.60 -14.71 27.68
N ASP A 130 -13.53 -15.63 27.45
CA ASP A 130 -14.61 -15.90 28.38
C ASP A 130 -14.20 -17.11 29.23
N ILE A 131 -14.11 -16.95 30.55
CA ILE A 131 -13.75 -18.04 31.45
C ILE A 131 -15.00 -18.89 31.76
N ASP A 132 -16.18 -18.31 31.63
CA ASP A 132 -17.46 -18.95 31.93
C ASP A 132 -18.07 -19.65 30.70
N ASN A 133 -17.65 -19.27 29.49
CA ASN A 133 -18.01 -19.93 28.22
C ASN A 133 -16.74 -20.30 27.44
N PRO A 134 -16.70 -21.43 26.71
CA PRO A 134 -15.52 -21.85 25.93
C PRO A 134 -15.33 -21.01 24.64
N ILE A 135 -15.59 -19.71 24.70
CA ILE A 135 -15.40 -18.76 23.61
C ILE A 135 -14.05 -18.11 23.83
N GLU A 136 -13.09 -18.53 23.02
CA GLU A 136 -11.76 -17.95 23.02
C GLU A 136 -11.37 -17.62 21.60
N TRP A 137 -10.96 -16.37 21.40
CA TRP A 137 -10.28 -15.96 20.18
C TRP A 137 -9.20 -14.97 20.51
N CYS A 138 -8.09 -15.04 19.77
CA CYS A 138 -7.00 -14.12 19.91
C CYS A 138 -6.24 -13.93 18.60
N VAL A 139 -5.48 -12.84 18.53
CA VAL A 139 -4.62 -12.55 17.39
C VAL A 139 -3.22 -13.04 17.65
N GLY A 140 -2.72 -13.92 16.78
CA GLY A 140 -1.33 -14.40 16.80
C GLY A 140 -0.34 -13.45 16.13
N GLY A 141 -0.81 -12.56 15.26
CA GLY A 141 0.03 -11.57 14.58
C GLY A 141 -0.77 -10.58 13.76
N ILE A 142 -0.31 -9.33 13.72
CA ILE A 142 -0.91 -8.25 12.92
C ILE A 142 0.16 -7.44 12.21
N THR A 143 -0.08 -7.11 10.95
CA THR A 143 0.81 -6.33 10.10
C THR A 143 0.02 -5.30 9.29
N GLY A 144 0.57 -4.11 9.13
CA GLY A 144 0.03 -3.07 8.27
C GLY A 144 0.66 -3.10 6.89
N ILE A 145 -0.13 -2.79 5.85
CA ILE A 145 0.42 -2.51 4.52
C ILE A 145 0.71 -1.01 4.40
N PRO A 146 1.89 -0.59 3.92
CA PRO A 146 2.16 0.79 3.52
C PRO A 146 1.06 1.38 2.61
N GLY A 147 0.93 2.71 2.66
CA GLY A 147 -0.01 3.43 1.78
C GLY A 147 -1.48 3.47 2.25
N GLY A 148 -1.78 3.10 3.51
CA GLY A 148 -3.10 3.34 4.09
C GLY A 148 -3.42 2.49 5.33
N PRO A 149 -4.64 2.59 5.87
CA PRO A 149 -5.11 1.80 7.02
C PRO A 149 -5.52 0.36 6.62
N ARG A 150 -4.68 -0.33 5.84
CA ARG A 150 -4.89 -1.74 5.48
C ARG A 150 -4.12 -2.62 6.45
N MET A 151 -4.81 -3.55 7.09
CA MET A 151 -4.23 -4.44 8.08
C MET A 151 -4.43 -5.89 7.64
N LYS A 152 -3.45 -6.75 7.94
CA LYS A 152 -3.55 -8.20 7.83
C LYS A 152 -3.33 -8.81 9.19
N CYS A 153 -4.04 -9.88 9.51
CA CYS A 153 -3.99 -10.47 10.84
C CYS A 153 -4.19 -11.98 10.82
N PHE A 154 -3.50 -12.69 11.70
CA PHE A 154 -3.82 -14.07 12.08
C PHE A 154 -4.85 -14.03 13.19
N LEU A 155 -5.88 -14.84 13.04
CA LEU A 155 -6.89 -15.02 14.07
C LEU A 155 -6.91 -16.50 14.46
N LEU A 156 -6.78 -16.76 15.75
CA LEU A 156 -6.90 -18.10 16.34
C LEU A 156 -8.26 -18.17 17.02
N GLU A 157 -8.97 -19.27 16.80
CA GLU A 157 -10.37 -19.42 17.18
C GLU A 157 -10.66 -20.79 17.77
N SER A 158 -11.38 -20.81 18.90
CA SER A 158 -11.83 -22.05 19.54
C SER A 158 -13.11 -22.60 18.92
N VAL A 159 -13.65 -21.92 17.91
CA VAL A 159 -14.94 -22.23 17.29
C VAL A 159 -14.76 -22.98 15.97
N ASP A 160 -15.42 -24.13 15.85
CA ASP A 160 -15.58 -24.84 14.57
C ASP A 160 -16.78 -24.27 13.81
N ALA A 161 -16.47 -23.50 12.76
CA ALA A 161 -17.44 -22.88 11.86
C ALA A 161 -17.23 -23.35 10.42
N ASP A 162 -18.32 -23.70 9.76
CA ASP A 162 -18.33 -24.14 8.37
C ASP A 162 -18.29 -22.96 7.36
N ASP A 163 -18.37 -23.28 6.07
CA ASP A 163 -18.29 -22.30 4.97
C ASP A 163 -19.54 -21.41 4.85
N GLU A 164 -20.66 -21.77 5.48
CA GLU A 164 -21.91 -20.99 5.51
C GLU A 164 -22.01 -20.13 6.78
N GLN A 165 -20.99 -20.22 7.64
CA GLN A 165 -20.90 -19.55 8.93
C GLN A 165 -19.70 -18.62 9.00
N ILE A 166 -19.84 -17.59 9.84
CA ILE A 166 -18.77 -16.70 10.27
C ILE A 166 -18.73 -16.65 11.80
N THR A 167 -17.53 -16.60 12.38
CA THR A 167 -17.38 -16.60 13.84
C THR A 167 -17.55 -15.20 14.42
N ARG A 168 -17.82 -15.16 15.72
CA ARG A 168 -17.81 -13.93 16.51
C ARG A 168 -16.44 -13.25 16.48
N GLY A 169 -15.35 -13.99 16.65
CA GLY A 169 -14.01 -13.39 16.68
C GLY A 169 -13.59 -12.87 15.31
N GLU A 170 -13.99 -13.48 14.20
CA GLU A 170 -13.74 -12.96 12.86
C GLU A 170 -14.36 -11.58 12.66
N ILE A 171 -15.64 -11.42 13.03
CA ILE A 171 -16.34 -10.13 12.92
C ILE A 171 -15.73 -9.11 13.89
N LEU A 172 -15.58 -9.47 15.18
CA LEU A 172 -15.11 -8.55 16.20
C LEU A 172 -13.65 -8.12 15.98
N CYS A 173 -12.79 -9.03 15.52
CA CYS A 173 -11.41 -8.71 15.17
C CYS A 173 -11.38 -7.66 14.05
N MET A 174 -12.10 -7.89 12.94
CA MET A 174 -12.21 -6.91 11.86
C MET A 174 -12.73 -5.56 12.38
N CYS A 175 -13.85 -5.55 13.11
CA CYS A 175 -14.41 -4.31 13.63
C CYS A 175 -13.43 -3.57 14.55
N ARG A 176 -12.77 -4.26 15.48
CA ARG A 176 -11.81 -3.65 16.41
C ARG A 176 -10.62 -3.06 15.67
N ILE A 177 -10.08 -3.76 14.68
CA ILE A 177 -9.01 -3.25 13.82
C ILE A 177 -9.45 -1.99 13.07
N MET A 178 -10.62 -2.03 12.40
CA MET A 178 -11.15 -0.89 11.65
C MET A 178 -11.41 0.32 12.55
N ILE A 179 -12.03 0.11 13.71
CA ILE A 179 -12.31 1.17 14.69
C ILE A 179 -10.99 1.79 15.15
N THR A 180 -9.98 0.99 15.46
CA THR A 180 -8.67 1.48 15.93
C THR A 180 -7.98 2.29 14.84
N CYS A 181 -7.96 1.81 13.59
CA CYS A 181 -7.41 2.56 12.47
C CYS A 181 -8.15 3.89 12.24
N LEU A 182 -9.48 3.86 12.20
CA LEU A 182 -10.33 5.06 12.03
C LEU A 182 -10.38 5.96 13.28
N ARG A 183 -9.72 5.61 14.38
CA ARG A 183 -9.48 6.55 15.51
C ARG A 183 -8.13 7.23 15.40
N SER A 184 -7.20 6.65 14.63
CA SER A 184 -5.85 7.18 14.51
C SER A 184 -5.84 8.45 13.67
N ARG A 185 -5.18 9.50 14.18
CA ARG A 185 -4.97 10.74 13.42
C ARG A 185 -4.20 10.48 12.12
N LYS A 186 -3.33 9.46 12.12
CA LYS A 186 -2.56 9.00 10.94
C LYS A 186 -3.47 8.70 9.75
N TYR A 187 -4.67 8.20 10.02
CA TYR A 187 -5.60 7.76 8.97
C TYR A 187 -6.83 8.65 8.82
N SER A 188 -6.80 9.87 9.38
CA SER A 188 -7.94 10.81 9.36
C SER A 188 -8.47 11.17 7.96
N ALA A 189 -7.65 11.06 6.93
CA ALA A 189 -8.05 11.26 5.53
C ALA A 189 -8.74 10.03 4.92
N ASN A 190 -8.64 8.85 5.54
CA ASN A 190 -9.10 7.58 4.97
C ASN A 190 -10.50 7.24 5.47
N LYS A 191 -11.47 7.17 4.56
CA LYS A 191 -12.83 6.73 4.91
C LYS A 191 -12.87 5.25 5.26
N VAL A 192 -12.05 4.41 4.62
CA VAL A 192 -12.12 2.95 4.76
C VAL A 192 -10.84 2.41 5.37
N SER A 193 -10.96 1.42 6.25
CA SER A 193 -9.85 0.62 6.76
C SER A 193 -10.11 -0.85 6.40
N PRO A 194 -9.52 -1.37 5.32
CA PRO A 194 -9.68 -2.76 4.93
C PRO A 194 -8.87 -3.70 5.83
N VAL A 195 -9.39 -4.90 6.06
CA VAL A 195 -8.76 -5.94 6.89
C VAL A 195 -8.73 -7.26 6.13
N LEU A 196 -7.56 -7.89 6.05
CA LEU A 196 -7.41 -9.28 5.62
C LEU A 196 -7.19 -10.15 6.87
N LEU A 197 -8.03 -11.16 7.07
CA LEU A 197 -7.81 -12.17 8.11
C LEU A 197 -7.41 -13.48 7.46
N ILE A 198 -6.38 -14.12 8.00
CA ILE A 198 -6.22 -15.57 7.92
C ILE A 198 -6.74 -16.09 9.26
N SER A 199 -7.92 -16.70 9.21
CA SER A 199 -8.58 -17.29 10.38
C SER A 199 -8.23 -18.75 10.46
N PHE A 200 -7.53 -19.16 11.50
CA PHE A 200 -7.29 -20.56 11.89
C PHE A 200 -8.52 -21.06 12.64
N VAL A 201 -9.61 -21.22 11.88
CA VAL A 201 -10.89 -21.71 12.37
C VAL A 201 -10.79 -23.20 12.63
N GLY A 202 -11.06 -23.60 13.87
CA GLY A 202 -10.78 -24.97 14.31
C GLY A 202 -11.74 -26.02 13.75
N PRO A 203 -11.43 -27.31 13.97
CA PRO A 203 -10.09 -27.84 14.20
C PRO A 203 -9.33 -28.00 12.88
N ARG A 204 -8.04 -27.64 12.82
CA ARG A 204 -7.16 -27.82 11.64
C ARG A 204 -7.70 -27.29 10.31
N HIS A 205 -8.47 -26.21 10.35
CA HIS A 205 -8.81 -25.47 9.14
C HIS A 205 -8.23 -24.07 9.18
N ALA A 206 -8.06 -23.50 8.00
CA ALA A 206 -7.88 -22.07 7.87
C ALA A 206 -8.74 -21.53 6.73
N ARG A 207 -9.05 -20.24 6.78
CA ARG A 207 -9.73 -19.54 5.68
C ARG A 207 -9.29 -18.09 5.59
N ILE A 208 -9.53 -17.50 4.42
CA ILE A 208 -9.18 -16.11 4.14
C ILE A 208 -10.46 -15.30 4.17
N LEU A 209 -10.43 -14.18 4.88
CA LEU A 209 -11.51 -13.20 4.92
C LEU A 209 -10.99 -11.82 4.51
N LEU A 210 -11.73 -11.13 3.64
CA LEU A 210 -11.46 -9.73 3.27
C LEU A 210 -12.63 -8.86 3.74
N GLY A 211 -12.38 -8.04 4.75
CA GLY A 211 -13.36 -7.16 5.37
C GLY A 211 -13.14 -5.69 5.03
N HIS A 212 -14.21 -4.97 4.73
CA HIS A 212 -14.22 -3.50 4.73
C HIS A 212 -15.65 -2.98 4.98
N HIS A 213 -15.78 -1.72 5.36
CA HIS A 213 -17.10 -1.08 5.45
C HIS A 213 -17.33 -0.18 4.23
N ASP A 214 -18.35 -0.47 3.42
CA ASP A 214 -18.62 0.23 2.15
C ASP A 214 -19.34 1.59 2.35
N GLY A 215 -19.93 1.79 3.52
CA GLY A 215 -20.70 2.98 3.90
C GLY A 215 -22.10 2.64 4.40
N THR A 216 -22.59 1.46 4.05
CA THR A 216 -23.86 0.88 4.47
C THR A 216 -23.63 -0.39 5.28
N ASN A 217 -22.80 -1.30 4.77
CA ASN A 217 -22.56 -2.61 5.34
C ASN A 217 -21.08 -2.84 5.66
N LEU A 218 -20.82 -3.69 6.65
CA LEU A 218 -19.57 -4.41 6.79
C LEU A 218 -19.57 -5.57 5.77
N VAL A 219 -18.87 -5.37 4.67
CA VAL A 219 -18.72 -6.37 3.60
C VAL A 219 -17.55 -7.30 3.96
N ILE A 220 -17.83 -8.59 4.03
CA ILE A 220 -16.85 -9.63 4.33
C ILE A 220 -16.86 -10.66 3.20
N ARG A 221 -15.80 -10.70 2.39
CA ARG A 221 -15.60 -11.79 1.43
C ARG A 221 -14.93 -12.96 2.13
N GLN A 222 -15.48 -14.16 1.97
CA GLN A 222 -15.06 -15.37 2.67
C GLN A 222 -14.68 -16.47 1.68
N SER A 223 -13.48 -17.04 1.84
CA SER A 223 -13.07 -18.24 1.08
C SER A 223 -13.72 -19.49 1.66
N LYS A 224 -13.64 -20.60 0.91
CA LYS A 224 -13.80 -21.92 1.52
C LYS A 224 -12.77 -22.12 2.62
N ARG A 225 -13.06 -23.02 3.55
CA ARG A 225 -12.08 -23.55 4.51
C ARG A 225 -11.12 -24.52 3.82
N PHE A 226 -9.85 -24.38 4.14
CA PHE A 226 -8.76 -25.26 3.75
C PHE A 226 -8.47 -26.21 4.90
N ALA A 227 -8.26 -27.50 4.61
CA ALA A 227 -8.10 -28.52 5.65
C ALA A 227 -6.62 -28.93 5.75
N PHE A 228 -6.10 -28.93 6.98
CA PHE A 228 -4.69 -29.20 7.29
C PHE A 228 -4.55 -30.28 8.36
N TRP A 229 -5.28 -31.38 8.21
CA TRP A 229 -5.08 -32.60 9.01
C TRP A 229 -3.72 -33.24 8.70
N GLU A 230 -3.33 -33.15 7.43
CA GLU A 230 -2.00 -33.48 6.92
C GLU A 230 -1.40 -32.22 6.27
N GLN A 231 -0.10 -32.27 5.97
CA GLN A 231 0.58 -31.17 5.31
C GLN A 231 0.00 -30.98 3.90
N ASN A 232 -0.64 -29.84 3.67
CA ASN A 232 -1.22 -29.48 2.39
C ASN A 232 -0.52 -28.25 1.80
N ILE A 233 0.64 -28.49 1.18
CA ILE A 233 1.50 -27.43 0.64
C ILE A 233 0.77 -26.53 -0.38
N PRO A 234 -0.02 -27.06 -1.34
CA PRO A 234 -0.78 -26.21 -2.26
C PRO A 234 -1.71 -25.21 -1.55
N GLU A 235 -2.48 -25.64 -0.54
CA GLU A 235 -3.38 -24.73 0.19
C GLU A 235 -2.62 -23.79 1.15
N LEU A 236 -1.51 -24.23 1.75
CA LEU A 236 -0.59 -23.35 2.50
C LEU A 236 -0.03 -22.23 1.63
N LYS A 237 0.31 -22.52 0.37
CA LYS A 237 0.75 -21.51 -0.59
C LYS A 237 -0.35 -20.50 -0.90
N ILE A 238 -1.63 -20.91 -0.93
CA ILE A 238 -2.74 -19.96 -1.09
C ILE A 238 -2.79 -19.00 0.10
N LEU A 239 -2.68 -19.52 1.33
CA LEU A 239 -2.62 -18.67 2.54
C LEU A 239 -1.45 -17.69 2.46
N LEU A 240 -0.25 -18.16 2.13
CA LEU A 240 0.94 -17.31 2.01
C LEU A 240 0.79 -16.27 0.89
N ARG A 241 0.18 -16.65 -0.25
CA ARG A 241 -0.08 -15.74 -1.37
C ARG A 241 -0.93 -14.54 -0.95
N TRP A 242 -1.99 -14.78 -0.20
CA TRP A 242 -2.87 -13.73 0.31
C TRP A 242 -2.24 -12.96 1.47
N TRP A 243 -1.48 -13.63 2.34
CA TRP A 243 -0.69 -12.97 3.38
C TRP A 243 0.31 -11.97 2.79
N CYS A 244 0.92 -12.30 1.66
CA CYS A 244 1.90 -11.45 0.96
C CYS A 244 1.27 -10.46 -0.03
N SER A 245 -0.06 -10.25 0.04
CA SER A 245 -0.78 -9.32 -0.84
C SER A 245 -0.25 -7.87 -0.82
N SER A 246 -0.41 -7.15 -1.93
CA SER A 246 -0.21 -5.69 -1.98
C SER A 246 -1.51 -4.92 -1.71
N ALA A 247 -1.33 -3.64 -1.38
CA ALA A 247 -2.43 -2.69 -1.29
C ALA A 247 -2.92 -2.31 -2.69
N VAL A 248 -4.23 -2.40 -2.90
CA VAL A 248 -4.93 -1.82 -4.07
C VAL A 248 -6.14 -1.01 -3.61
N GLY A 249 -6.80 -0.33 -4.55
CA GLY A 249 -7.96 0.52 -4.30
C GLY A 249 -7.66 1.82 -3.53
N ASP A 250 -8.68 2.65 -3.35
CA ASP A 250 -8.59 3.94 -2.68
C ASP A 250 -9.28 3.91 -1.32
N THR A 251 -8.50 4.07 -0.26
CA THR A 251 -9.00 4.13 1.14
C THR A 251 -9.41 5.52 1.57
N ILE A 252 -9.03 6.57 0.85
CA ILE A 252 -9.46 7.96 1.05
C ILE A 252 -10.92 8.11 0.64
N ASN A 253 -11.26 7.69 -0.57
CA ASN A 253 -12.64 7.78 -1.07
C ASN A 253 -13.47 6.52 -0.79
N GLY A 254 -12.83 5.39 -0.47
CA GLY A 254 -13.51 4.13 -0.18
C GLY A 254 -13.98 3.41 -1.45
N VAL A 255 -13.13 3.42 -2.48
CA VAL A 255 -13.47 3.00 -3.83
C VAL A 255 -12.52 1.89 -4.28
N GLY A 256 -13.06 0.71 -4.65
CA GLY A 256 -12.31 -0.38 -5.26
C GLY A 256 -11.80 -0.03 -6.66
N VAL A 257 -10.84 -0.81 -7.18
CA VAL A 257 -10.08 -0.50 -8.42
C VAL A 257 -10.98 -0.09 -9.60
N PHE A 258 -12.09 -0.78 -9.88
CA PHE A 258 -13.00 -0.45 -10.98
C PHE A 258 -13.64 0.95 -10.94
N LEU A 259 -14.03 1.43 -9.75
CA LEU A 259 -14.86 2.63 -9.64
C LEU A 259 -14.04 3.92 -9.79
N VAL A 260 -12.72 3.85 -9.55
CA VAL A 260 -11.78 4.94 -9.87
C VAL A 260 -11.79 5.20 -11.38
N TRP A 261 -11.84 4.15 -12.20
CA TRP A 261 -11.83 4.25 -13.67
C TRP A 261 -13.19 4.63 -14.27
N VAL A 262 -14.30 4.19 -13.68
CA VAL A 262 -15.66 4.61 -14.11
C VAL A 262 -15.89 6.11 -13.85
N GLY A 263 -15.30 6.67 -12.80
CA GLY A 263 -15.31 8.11 -12.53
C GLY A 263 -14.61 8.91 -13.64
N VAL A 264 -13.41 8.48 -14.04
CA VAL A 264 -12.63 9.09 -15.13
C VAL A 264 -13.36 8.99 -16.48
N ILE A 265 -14.02 7.86 -16.76
CA ILE A 265 -14.77 7.66 -18.01
C ILE A 265 -16.06 8.52 -18.06
N LYS A 266 -16.69 8.80 -16.92
CA LYS A 266 -17.87 9.68 -16.86
C LYS A 266 -17.53 11.15 -17.08
N GLU A 267 -16.33 11.60 -16.71
CA GLU A 267 -15.90 12.99 -16.94
C GLU A 267 -15.55 13.28 -18.42
N LEU A 268 -15.31 12.26 -19.24
CA LEU A 268 -14.90 12.43 -20.65
C LEU A 268 -16.05 12.50 -21.68
N GLY A 269 -17.32 12.50 -21.25
CA GLY A 269 -18.45 12.80 -22.13
C GLY A 269 -18.83 11.66 -23.10
N GLY A 270 -20.13 11.43 -23.24
CA GLY A 270 -20.68 10.24 -23.89
C GLY A 270 -20.65 10.22 -25.42
N LEU A 271 -20.87 8.98 -25.90
CA LEU A 271 -21.32 8.57 -27.25
C LEU A 271 -20.27 8.23 -28.34
N MET A 272 -19.33 7.33 -28.03
CA MET A 272 -18.79 6.34 -28.99
C MET A 272 -18.18 5.09 -28.28
N ALA A 273 -18.67 4.80 -27.06
CA ALA A 273 -17.89 4.09 -26.05
C ALA A 273 -17.78 2.55 -26.19
N PHE A 274 -18.50 1.89 -27.11
CA PHE A 274 -18.50 0.41 -27.10
C PHE A 274 -17.46 -0.25 -28.01
N ASN A 275 -17.11 0.37 -29.15
CA ASN A 275 -16.12 -0.21 -30.07
C ASN A 275 -14.69 0.32 -29.85
N VAL A 276 -14.55 1.54 -29.32
CA VAL A 276 -13.25 2.11 -28.94
C VAL A 276 -12.74 1.47 -27.64
N ALA A 277 -13.62 1.17 -26.67
CA ALA A 277 -13.24 0.49 -25.43
C ALA A 277 -12.65 -0.91 -25.67
N ARG A 278 -13.08 -1.63 -26.71
CA ARG A 278 -12.55 -2.98 -27.01
C ARG A 278 -11.15 -2.94 -27.63
N VAL A 279 -10.85 -1.88 -28.37
CA VAL A 279 -9.51 -1.62 -28.93
C VAL A 279 -8.59 -1.04 -27.85
N LEU A 280 -9.10 -0.14 -26.98
CA LEU A 280 -8.36 0.37 -25.83
C LEU A 280 -8.10 -0.70 -24.77
N VAL A 281 -9.01 -1.63 -24.52
CA VAL A 281 -8.79 -2.76 -23.59
C VAL A 281 -7.76 -3.73 -24.15
N ARG A 282 -7.68 -3.94 -25.48
CA ARG A 282 -6.58 -4.73 -26.06
C ARG A 282 -5.24 -3.99 -26.08
N LEU A 283 -5.25 -2.67 -26.30
CA LEU A 283 -4.06 -1.84 -26.13
C LEU A 283 -3.64 -1.79 -24.65
N LEU A 284 -4.58 -1.73 -23.72
CA LEU A 284 -4.34 -1.68 -22.27
C LEU A 284 -3.97 -3.04 -21.70
N ASP A 285 -4.47 -4.17 -22.21
CA ASP A 285 -3.96 -5.50 -21.88
C ASP A 285 -2.50 -5.60 -22.32
N THR A 286 -2.18 -5.12 -23.54
CA THR A 286 -0.81 -5.08 -24.04
C THR A 286 0.07 -4.17 -23.17
N ILE A 287 -0.43 -2.98 -22.79
CA ILE A 287 0.27 -2.05 -21.88
C ILE A 287 0.40 -2.63 -20.46
N MET A 288 -0.61 -3.31 -19.92
CA MET A 288 -0.61 -3.90 -18.57
C MET A 288 0.27 -5.15 -18.47
N THR A 289 0.33 -5.99 -19.50
CA THR A 289 1.35 -7.06 -19.56
C THR A 289 2.77 -6.51 -19.67
N THR A 290 2.94 -5.31 -20.22
CA THR A 290 4.27 -4.67 -20.30
C THR A 290 4.64 -3.93 -19.00
N TYR A 291 3.66 -3.50 -18.19
CA TYR A 291 3.89 -2.77 -16.92
C TYR A 291 3.97 -3.69 -15.68
N HIS A 292 3.54 -4.95 -15.75
CA HIS A 292 3.57 -5.89 -14.62
C HIS A 292 4.98 -6.44 -14.29
N ASP A 293 5.93 -6.36 -15.22
CA ASP A 293 7.31 -6.82 -15.01
C ASP A 293 8.20 -5.79 -14.28
N LEU A 294 7.68 -4.59 -13.96
CA LEU A 294 8.48 -3.48 -13.41
C LEU A 294 8.33 -3.25 -11.89
N MET A 295 7.39 -3.90 -11.21
CA MET A 295 7.19 -3.69 -9.76
C MET A 295 8.17 -4.41 -8.80
N PRO A 296 8.99 -5.41 -9.21
CA PRO A 296 10.00 -5.98 -8.32
C PRO A 296 11.23 -5.11 -8.05
N LEU A 297 11.33 -4.03 -8.81
CA LEU A 297 12.55 -3.29 -8.98
C LEU A 297 12.58 -2.02 -8.11
N THR A 298 11.43 -1.54 -7.62
CA THR A 298 11.29 -0.20 -7.03
C THR A 298 11.94 0.01 -5.65
N MET A 299 12.35 -1.03 -4.90
CA MET A 299 13.06 -0.82 -3.63
C MET A 299 14.59 -0.78 -3.81
N ASP A 300 15.16 -1.66 -4.64
CA ASP A 300 16.56 -1.53 -5.08
C ASP A 300 16.74 -0.29 -5.95
N TRP A 301 15.78 0.02 -6.82
CA TRP A 301 15.82 1.19 -7.70
C TRP A 301 15.60 2.49 -6.95
N SER A 302 14.78 2.50 -5.89
CA SER A 302 14.74 3.61 -4.93
C SER A 302 16.11 3.84 -4.30
N CYS A 303 16.80 2.80 -3.83
CA CYS A 303 18.15 2.94 -3.27
C CYS A 303 19.18 3.40 -4.32
N THR A 304 19.13 2.86 -5.54
CA THR A 304 20.02 3.25 -6.65
C THR A 304 19.80 4.71 -7.05
N LEU A 305 18.54 5.15 -7.19
CA LEU A 305 18.22 6.54 -7.49
C LEU A 305 18.65 7.47 -6.35
N ILE A 306 18.36 7.11 -5.10
CA ILE A 306 18.76 7.92 -3.93
C ILE A 306 20.28 8.01 -3.84
N ALA A 307 21.00 6.91 -4.04
CA ALA A 307 22.46 6.89 -4.04
C ALA A 307 23.04 7.68 -5.22
N HIS A 308 22.44 7.58 -6.40
CA HIS A 308 22.84 8.32 -7.59
C HIS A 308 22.63 9.82 -7.42
N LEU A 309 21.43 10.23 -6.99
CA LEU A 309 21.12 11.63 -6.66
C LEU A 309 22.05 12.13 -5.56
N ALA A 310 22.27 11.36 -4.50
CA ALA A 310 23.19 11.77 -3.46
C ALA A 310 24.62 11.92 -3.98
N TRP A 311 25.11 11.05 -4.86
CA TRP A 311 26.42 11.19 -5.49
C TRP A 311 26.50 12.45 -6.39
N LEU A 312 25.42 12.73 -7.12
CA LEU A 312 25.32 13.82 -8.08
C LEU A 312 25.16 15.21 -7.42
N LEU A 313 24.33 15.30 -6.38
CA LEU A 313 23.90 16.56 -5.78
C LEU A 313 25.01 17.21 -4.94
N PRO A 314 25.07 18.56 -4.89
CA PRO A 314 26.01 19.31 -4.08
C PRO A 314 26.07 18.87 -2.61
N LYS A 315 27.28 18.80 -2.08
CA LYS A 315 27.55 18.53 -0.65
C LYS A 315 27.69 19.83 0.13
N ARG A 316 27.44 19.77 1.43
CA ARG A 316 27.64 20.89 2.36
C ARG A 316 29.06 21.48 2.21
N PRO A 317 29.21 22.82 2.20
CA PRO A 317 28.21 23.83 2.56
C PRO A 317 27.27 24.25 1.41
N ALA A 318 27.46 23.74 0.20
CA ALA A 318 26.54 23.98 -0.92
C ALA A 318 25.23 23.21 -0.73
N PHE A 319 24.15 23.67 -1.38
CA PHE A 319 22.83 23.08 -1.23
C PHE A 319 22.04 23.05 -2.54
N THR A 320 21.03 22.18 -2.55
CA THR A 320 20.08 21.97 -3.64
C THR A 320 18.72 22.50 -3.24
N LEU A 321 17.99 23.11 -4.18
CA LEU A 321 16.56 23.34 -4.03
C LEU A 321 15.78 22.32 -4.83
N SER A 322 14.88 21.59 -4.18
CA SER A 322 13.93 20.69 -4.85
C SER A 322 12.62 21.43 -5.11
N ILE A 323 12.36 21.78 -6.38
CA ILE A 323 11.21 22.57 -6.80
C ILE A 323 10.08 21.63 -7.19
N GLY A 324 8.93 21.77 -6.53
CA GLY A 324 7.80 20.86 -6.69
C GLY A 324 7.98 19.57 -5.89
N CYS A 325 8.54 19.66 -4.68
CA CYS A 325 8.89 18.47 -3.87
C CYS A 325 7.66 17.66 -3.41
N GLY A 326 6.44 18.19 -3.56
CA GLY A 326 5.20 17.48 -3.25
C GLY A 326 5.17 17.03 -1.79
N SER A 327 5.14 15.71 -1.57
CA SER A 327 5.11 15.15 -0.21
C SER A 327 6.41 15.29 0.57
N GLY A 328 7.53 15.59 -0.11
CA GLY A 328 8.87 15.66 0.48
C GLY A 328 9.54 14.30 0.71
N LEU A 329 8.96 13.20 0.21
CA LEU A 329 9.48 11.85 0.46
C LEU A 329 10.87 11.63 -0.14
N LEU A 330 11.08 12.05 -1.40
CA LEU A 330 12.36 11.90 -2.10
C LEU A 330 13.49 12.60 -1.34
N GLU A 331 13.24 13.86 -0.97
CA GLU A 331 14.20 14.70 -0.26
C GLU A 331 14.48 14.16 1.13
N ALA A 332 13.45 13.74 1.87
CA ALA A 332 13.61 13.14 3.19
C ALA A 332 14.45 11.87 3.14
N LEU A 333 14.27 11.03 2.12
CA LEU A 333 15.09 9.83 1.92
C LEU A 333 16.55 10.17 1.59
N ILE A 334 16.81 11.19 0.76
CA ILE A 334 18.17 11.68 0.48
C ILE A 334 18.83 12.19 1.76
N LEU A 335 18.15 13.05 2.53
CA LEU A 335 18.67 13.65 3.76
C LEU A 335 18.94 12.59 4.84
N HIS A 336 18.04 11.61 4.98
CA HIS A 336 18.18 10.53 5.96
C HIS A 336 19.38 9.62 5.66
N ASN A 337 19.57 9.22 4.39
CA ASN A 337 20.62 8.28 4.00
C ASN A 337 21.97 8.98 3.73
N HIS A 338 21.96 10.26 3.40
CA HIS A 338 23.15 11.02 2.99
C HIS A 338 23.21 12.40 3.65
N PRO A 339 23.52 12.49 4.96
CA PRO A 339 23.47 13.74 5.74
C PRO A 339 24.46 14.83 5.29
N ASN A 340 25.40 14.50 4.40
CA ASN A 340 26.34 15.44 3.79
C ASN A 340 25.75 16.19 2.59
N VAL A 341 24.59 15.77 2.08
CA VAL A 341 23.81 16.48 1.06
C VAL A 341 22.86 17.44 1.78
N GLN A 342 22.76 18.68 1.31
CA GLN A 342 21.74 19.62 1.79
C GLN A 342 20.73 19.86 0.67
N THR A 343 19.46 19.57 0.96
CA THR A 343 18.35 19.77 0.04
C THR A 343 17.22 20.46 0.78
N THR A 344 16.69 21.54 0.21
CA THR A 344 15.49 22.22 0.73
C THR A 344 14.35 22.04 -0.27
N GLY A 345 13.23 21.50 0.20
CA GLY A 345 12.02 21.32 -0.62
C GLY A 345 11.23 22.61 -0.76
N ILE A 346 10.78 22.92 -1.97
CA ILE A 346 9.96 24.08 -2.29
C ILE A 346 8.61 23.60 -2.83
N GLU A 347 7.53 23.99 -2.16
CA GLU A 347 6.16 23.61 -2.54
C GLU A 347 5.17 24.75 -2.32
N VAL A 348 4.03 24.71 -3.01
CA VAL A 348 2.99 25.75 -2.91
C VAL A 348 2.22 25.66 -1.58
N SER A 349 2.09 24.46 -1.01
CA SER A 349 1.27 24.22 0.18
C SER A 349 1.98 23.34 1.20
N THR A 350 2.07 23.85 2.44
CA THR A 350 2.49 23.06 3.61
C THR A 350 1.68 21.78 3.83
N SER A 351 0.41 21.76 3.39
CA SER A 351 -0.47 20.60 3.59
C SER A 351 -0.10 19.38 2.73
N VAL A 352 0.72 19.59 1.71
CA VAL A 352 1.18 18.53 0.80
C VAL A 352 2.41 17.83 1.38
N ASN A 353 3.36 18.59 1.96
CA ASN A 353 4.54 18.03 2.62
C ASN A 353 4.15 17.16 3.83
N ARG A 354 4.71 15.95 3.90
CA ARG A 354 4.48 14.97 4.97
C ARG A 354 5.77 14.49 5.63
N TYR A 355 6.92 14.65 4.96
CA TYR A 355 8.15 13.96 5.32
C TYR A 355 9.32 14.91 5.63
N LEU A 356 9.38 16.10 5.03
CA LEU A 356 10.43 17.08 5.34
C LEU A 356 10.14 17.81 6.66
N ALA A 357 11.20 18.02 7.45
CA ALA A 357 11.16 18.88 8.62
C ALA A 357 10.95 20.35 8.22
N GLU A 358 10.45 21.19 9.14
CA GLU A 358 10.13 22.60 8.85
C GLU A 358 11.37 23.39 8.40
N GLU A 359 12.55 23.04 8.89
CA GLU A 359 13.83 23.66 8.54
C GLU A 359 14.35 23.30 7.14
N ASP A 360 13.90 22.19 6.56
CA ASP A 360 14.32 21.69 5.24
C ASP A 360 13.24 21.92 4.17
N PHE A 361 12.28 22.79 4.45
CA PHE A 361 11.11 23.05 3.61
C PHE A 361 10.75 24.54 3.57
N ASP A 362 10.44 25.05 2.38
CA ASP A 362 10.00 26.43 2.16
C ASP A 362 8.83 26.50 1.17
N MET A 363 8.16 27.65 1.15
CA MET A 363 6.95 27.84 0.35
C MET A 363 7.02 28.93 -0.70
N VAL A 364 6.23 28.74 -1.76
CA VAL A 364 5.87 29.77 -2.74
C VAL A 364 4.36 29.95 -2.79
N SER A 365 3.88 31.14 -3.17
CA SER A 365 2.45 31.48 -3.07
C SER A 365 1.58 30.88 -4.17
N GLY A 366 2.19 30.30 -5.21
CA GLY A 366 1.48 29.74 -6.35
C GLY A 366 2.37 28.83 -7.20
N THR A 367 1.74 28.00 -8.02
CA THR A 367 2.39 27.00 -8.89
C THR A 367 3.40 27.61 -9.87
N TRP A 368 3.29 28.91 -10.14
CA TRP A 368 4.10 29.65 -11.11
C TRP A 368 5.10 30.61 -10.45
N ASP A 369 5.12 30.65 -9.13
CA ASP A 369 5.95 31.58 -8.37
C ASP A 369 7.38 31.05 -8.28
N LEU A 370 8.32 31.98 -8.32
CA LEU A 370 9.73 31.68 -8.20
C LEU A 370 10.15 31.84 -6.74
N TYR A 371 10.96 30.90 -6.25
CA TYR A 371 11.51 30.99 -4.91
C TYR A 371 12.72 31.94 -4.88
N ALA A 372 12.66 32.97 -4.04
CA ALA A 372 13.59 34.10 -4.07
C ALA A 372 15.06 33.73 -3.81
N ARG A 373 15.33 32.65 -3.04
CA ARG A 373 16.70 32.18 -2.76
C ARG A 373 17.22 31.21 -3.81
N ALA A 374 16.50 30.98 -4.91
CA ALA A 374 16.94 30.11 -5.99
C ALA A 374 18.33 30.45 -6.57
N PRO A 375 18.73 31.72 -6.76
CA PRO A 375 20.08 32.06 -7.21
C PRO A 375 21.20 31.60 -6.26
N GLN A 376 20.91 31.41 -4.96
CA GLN A 376 21.92 31.05 -3.96
C GLN A 376 22.23 29.55 -3.95
N ALA A 377 21.36 28.73 -4.54
CA ALA A 377 21.54 27.29 -4.61
C ALA A 377 22.66 26.92 -5.60
N ALA A 378 23.41 25.88 -5.30
CA ALA A 378 24.39 25.34 -6.24
C ALA A 378 23.73 24.47 -7.32
N ALA A 379 22.58 23.87 -6.99
CA ALA A 379 21.77 23.09 -7.92
C ALA A 379 20.27 23.30 -7.70
N TRP A 380 19.51 23.13 -8.78
CA TRP A 380 18.05 22.96 -8.73
C TRP A 380 17.67 21.55 -9.13
N MET A 381 16.68 20.98 -8.46
CA MET A 381 16.08 19.70 -8.82
C MET A 381 14.59 19.95 -9.08
N PHE A 382 14.16 19.86 -10.33
CA PHE A 382 12.75 19.93 -10.68
C PHE A 382 12.16 18.52 -10.59
N VAL A 383 11.23 18.33 -9.67
CA VAL A 383 10.56 17.05 -9.44
C VAL A 383 9.16 17.14 -10.02
N TYR A 384 8.89 16.41 -11.09
CA TYR A 384 7.60 16.38 -11.77
C TYR A 384 7.01 17.79 -11.99
N PRO A 385 7.76 18.72 -12.63
CA PRO A 385 7.22 20.04 -12.93
C PRO A 385 5.96 19.88 -13.79
N ARG A 386 4.94 20.70 -13.51
CA ARG A 386 3.65 20.59 -14.20
C ARG A 386 3.68 21.13 -15.62
N GLU A 387 4.50 22.16 -15.87
CA GLU A 387 4.60 22.80 -17.18
C GLU A 387 6.02 23.32 -17.47
N PRO A 388 6.52 23.21 -18.73
CA PRO A 388 7.85 23.67 -19.14
C PRO A 388 8.12 25.15 -18.88
N LYS A 389 7.07 25.99 -18.93
CA LYS A 389 7.18 27.44 -18.72
C LYS A 389 7.74 27.79 -17.33
N LEU A 390 7.50 26.97 -16.31
CA LEU A 390 8.06 27.20 -14.97
C LEU A 390 9.58 27.09 -15.00
N VAL A 391 10.09 26.05 -15.65
CA VAL A 391 11.52 25.79 -15.81
C VAL A 391 12.19 26.94 -16.57
N SER A 392 11.63 27.33 -17.72
CA SER A 392 12.14 28.49 -18.48
C SER A 392 12.18 29.75 -17.63
N LYS A 393 11.14 30.02 -16.84
CA LYS A 393 11.06 31.21 -15.99
C LYS A 393 12.14 31.21 -14.88
N TYR A 394 12.44 30.06 -14.28
CA TYR A 394 13.54 29.91 -13.33
C TYR A 394 14.89 30.21 -13.99
N ILE A 395 15.14 29.63 -15.17
CA ILE A 395 16.39 29.81 -15.91
C ILE A 395 16.56 31.27 -16.36
N GLU A 396 15.54 31.86 -16.96
CA GLU A 396 15.56 33.25 -17.46
C GLU A 396 15.76 34.27 -16.32
N MET A 397 15.08 34.06 -15.18
CA MET A 397 15.14 35.00 -14.06
C MET A 397 16.41 34.83 -13.21
N TYR A 398 16.80 33.58 -12.94
CA TYR A 398 17.81 33.27 -11.93
C TYR A 398 19.02 32.50 -12.45
N GLY A 399 18.93 31.86 -13.61
CA GLY A 399 20.01 31.04 -14.16
C GLY A 399 21.24 31.87 -14.54
N ASP A 400 21.01 32.96 -15.26
CA ASP A 400 22.07 33.83 -15.81
C ASP A 400 22.28 35.14 -15.05
N GLY A 401 21.61 35.30 -13.91
CA GLY A 401 21.79 36.48 -13.06
C GLY A 401 23.21 36.59 -12.49
N PRO A 402 23.72 37.80 -12.23
CA PRO A 402 25.07 38.01 -11.66
C PRO A 402 25.23 37.43 -10.24
N GLU A 403 24.12 37.17 -9.55
CA GLU A 403 24.08 36.55 -8.21
C GLU A 403 23.88 35.02 -8.26
N SER A 404 23.80 34.43 -9.47
CA SER A 404 23.53 33.01 -9.65
C SER A 404 24.74 32.14 -9.32
N SER A 405 24.60 31.34 -8.27
CA SER A 405 25.53 30.28 -7.88
C SER A 405 25.20 28.92 -8.51
N VAL A 406 24.14 28.86 -9.32
CA VAL A 406 23.59 27.61 -9.86
C VAL A 406 24.49 27.09 -10.97
N GLN A 407 24.94 25.84 -10.83
CA GLN A 407 25.81 25.17 -11.80
C GLN A 407 25.17 23.92 -12.42
N MET A 408 24.11 23.40 -11.77
CA MET A 408 23.46 22.17 -12.18
C MET A 408 21.95 22.27 -12.05
N ILE A 409 21.24 21.74 -13.02
CA ILE A 409 19.81 21.46 -12.93
C ILE A 409 19.62 19.95 -13.09
N VAL A 410 18.84 19.35 -12.22
CA VAL A 410 18.35 17.98 -12.35
C VAL A 410 16.86 18.07 -12.66
N TRP A 411 16.41 17.32 -13.66
CA TRP A 411 15.01 17.19 -14.01
C TRP A 411 14.59 15.74 -13.86
N LEU A 412 13.49 15.53 -13.13
CA LEU A 412 12.87 14.23 -12.89
C LEU A 412 11.43 14.30 -13.38
N GLY A 413 11.04 13.39 -14.25
CA GLY A 413 9.66 13.33 -14.76
C GLY A 413 9.45 12.22 -15.79
N PRO A 414 8.25 12.17 -16.39
CA PRO A 414 7.90 11.18 -17.40
C PRO A 414 8.74 11.36 -18.67
N ARG A 415 9.28 10.27 -19.22
CA ARG A 415 10.01 10.27 -20.48
C ARG A 415 9.20 10.85 -21.64
N ALA A 416 7.88 10.63 -21.63
CA ALA A 416 6.97 11.16 -22.64
C ALA A 416 6.94 12.70 -22.67
N ASP A 417 7.16 13.35 -21.53
CA ASP A 417 7.09 14.80 -21.41
C ASP A 417 8.42 15.47 -21.80
N TRP A 418 9.52 14.71 -21.85
CA TRP A 418 10.87 15.25 -22.06
C TRP A 418 11.00 16.11 -23.32
N ALA A 419 10.31 15.75 -24.40
CA ALA A 419 10.34 16.51 -25.65
C ALA A 419 9.83 17.96 -25.47
N ASP A 420 8.96 18.20 -24.50
CA ASP A 420 8.44 19.53 -24.18
C ASP A 420 9.37 20.32 -23.24
N TYR A 421 10.19 19.64 -22.43
CA TYR A 421 11.12 20.25 -21.47
C TYR A 421 12.53 20.46 -22.02
N GLU A 422 13.02 19.56 -22.87
CA GLU A 422 14.37 19.63 -23.46
C GLU A 422 14.69 21.00 -24.09
N PRO A 423 13.77 21.66 -24.83
CA PRO A 423 14.02 22.97 -25.41
C PRO A 423 14.28 24.07 -24.37
N CYS A 424 13.73 23.96 -23.16
CA CYS A 424 13.97 24.92 -22.08
C CYS A 424 15.45 24.99 -21.69
N PHE A 425 16.15 23.85 -21.75
CA PHE A 425 17.54 23.73 -21.34
C PHE A 425 18.50 23.96 -22.50
N ARG A 426 18.26 23.32 -23.66
CA ARG A 426 19.13 23.45 -24.85
C ARG A 426 19.31 24.89 -25.31
N ASN A 427 18.28 25.72 -25.12
CA ASN A 427 18.30 27.13 -25.52
C ASN A 427 18.78 28.07 -24.40
N SER A 428 19.43 27.54 -23.36
CA SER A 428 19.91 28.30 -22.20
C SER A 428 21.39 28.06 -21.90
N SER A 429 21.92 28.72 -20.85
CA SER A 429 23.26 28.44 -20.32
C SER A 429 23.42 27.02 -19.77
N PHE A 430 22.32 26.29 -19.52
CA PHE A 430 22.30 24.89 -19.08
C PHE A 430 22.13 23.91 -20.26
N SER A 431 22.81 24.18 -21.37
CA SER A 431 22.69 23.40 -22.62
C SER A 431 23.52 22.12 -22.65
N ASP A 432 24.35 21.86 -21.64
CA ASP A 432 25.06 20.58 -21.49
C ASP A 432 24.14 19.55 -20.82
N VAL A 433 23.36 18.84 -21.64
CA VAL A 433 22.37 17.85 -21.21
C VAL A 433 22.97 16.44 -21.23
N CYS A 434 22.88 15.75 -20.10
CA CYS A 434 23.24 14.34 -19.94
C CYS A 434 22.05 13.56 -19.39
N ILE A 435 21.72 12.43 -20.03
CA ILE A 435 20.67 11.50 -19.59
C ILE A 435 21.39 10.22 -19.15
N PRO A 436 21.66 10.04 -17.85
CA PRO A 436 22.32 8.84 -17.36
C PRO A 436 21.39 7.62 -17.49
N GLU A 437 21.98 6.49 -17.85
CA GLU A 437 21.32 5.19 -17.93
C GLU A 437 21.46 4.45 -16.59
N ASP A 438 20.60 3.45 -16.35
CA ASP A 438 20.66 2.55 -15.19
C ASP A 438 20.66 3.25 -13.81
N VAL A 439 19.98 4.39 -13.69
CA VAL A 439 19.92 5.19 -12.44
C VAL A 439 18.81 4.75 -11.47
N GLY A 440 18.25 3.56 -11.63
CA GLY A 440 17.18 3.05 -10.77
C GLY A 440 15.87 3.81 -10.95
N MET A 441 15.50 4.14 -12.19
CA MET A 441 14.18 4.70 -12.49
C MET A 441 13.42 3.82 -13.47
N MET A 442 12.09 3.91 -13.42
CA MET A 442 11.20 3.16 -14.29
C MET A 442 11.41 3.55 -15.76
N GLU A 443 11.17 2.63 -16.71
CA GLU A 443 11.42 2.91 -18.15
C GLU A 443 10.65 4.13 -18.67
N PHE A 444 9.47 4.39 -18.10
CA PHE A 444 8.61 5.53 -18.43
C PHE A 444 8.99 6.82 -17.70
N GLU A 445 9.91 6.78 -16.74
CA GLU A 445 10.50 7.93 -16.06
C GLU A 445 11.90 8.20 -16.61
N MET A 446 12.40 9.42 -16.45
CA MET A 446 13.79 9.73 -16.78
C MET A 446 14.36 10.87 -15.97
N LEU A 447 15.68 10.81 -15.79
CA LEU A 447 16.48 11.79 -15.09
C LEU A 447 17.34 12.47 -16.16
N ALA A 448 17.25 13.78 -16.23
CA ALA A 448 18.15 14.59 -17.05
C ALA A 448 18.98 15.50 -16.14
N VAL A 449 20.27 15.56 -16.43
CA VAL A 449 21.21 16.45 -15.74
C VAL A 449 21.72 17.48 -16.72
N MET A 450 21.50 18.74 -16.39
CA MET A 450 21.92 19.87 -17.19
C MET A 450 22.99 20.64 -16.43
N ARG A 451 24.15 20.82 -17.05
CA ARG A 451 25.25 21.61 -16.49
C ARG A 451 25.38 22.94 -17.20
N ARG A 452 25.77 23.93 -16.42
CA ARG A 452 26.09 25.25 -16.95
C ARG A 452 27.36 25.16 -17.79
N ARG A 453 27.34 25.77 -18.98
CA ARG A 453 28.51 25.88 -19.87
C ARG A 453 29.40 27.07 -19.55
#